data_AF-A0A535XQF4-F1
#
_entry.id   AF-A0A535XQF4-F1
#
_cell.length_a   1.000
_cell.length_b   1.000
_cell.length_c   1.000
_cell.angle_alpha   90.00
_cell.angle_beta   90.00
_cell.angle_gamma   90.00
#
_symmetry.space_group_name_H-M   'P 1'
#
loop_
_entity.id
_entity.type
_entity.pdbx_description
1 polymer ?
#
loop_
_entity_poly.entity_id
_entity_poly.type
_entity_poly.pdbx_seq_one_letter_code
_entity_poly.pdbx_strand_id
1 'polypeptide(L)'
;MNQFFGRVGGEEAGDFPFTVREGSIGPGIGLQKELGDAGRVVATFICGDNRAATDLESFGAEVESALRAQKADVLVAGPAFNAGRYGLACGEACARAAAMGVPAVTAMNLENPGVELYRRTTYILPAPATALGMPETLGRL
;
A
#
# COMPACT_ATOMS: atom_id res chain seq x y z
N MET A 1 3.72 0.18 -1.83
CA MET A 1 3.82 -0.71 -3.00
C MET A 1 4.71 -1.88 -2.64
N ASN A 2 4.44 -3.07 -3.20
CA ASN A 2 5.42 -4.15 -3.16
C ASN A 2 6.53 -3.91 -4.19
N GLN A 3 7.55 -4.76 -4.21
CA GLN A 3 8.68 -4.68 -5.12
C GLN A 3 8.25 -4.73 -6.60
N PHE A 4 7.21 -5.52 -6.93
CA PHE A 4 6.71 -5.67 -8.29
C PHE A 4 6.08 -4.37 -8.81
N PHE A 5 5.09 -3.85 -8.08
CA PHE A 5 4.45 -2.59 -8.45
C PHE A 5 5.39 -1.39 -8.29
N GLY A 6 6.39 -1.49 -7.41
CA GLY A 6 7.49 -0.54 -7.25
C GLY A 6 8.51 -0.54 -8.40
N ARG A 7 8.37 -1.43 -9.40
CA ARG A 7 9.30 -1.62 -10.52
C ARG A 7 10.73 -1.93 -10.07
N VAL A 8 10.85 -2.72 -9.00
CA VAL A 8 12.14 -3.20 -8.47
C VAL A 8 12.47 -4.60 -9.02
N GLY A 9 11.49 -5.50 -9.04
CA GLY A 9 11.64 -6.89 -9.47
C GLY A 9 10.43 -7.74 -9.09
N GLY A 10 10.46 -9.03 -9.40
CA GLY A 10 9.43 -10.01 -9.03
C GLY A 10 9.68 -10.64 -7.66
N GLU A 11 9.50 -11.95 -7.58
CA GLU A 11 9.75 -12.73 -6.35
C GLU A 11 11.22 -12.69 -5.93
N GLU A 12 12.15 -12.59 -6.87
CA GLU A 12 13.60 -12.51 -6.61
C GLU A 12 14.01 -11.24 -5.85
N ALA A 13 13.18 -10.19 -5.91
CA ALA A 13 13.33 -8.96 -5.17
C ALA A 13 12.44 -8.91 -3.90
N GLY A 14 11.92 -10.05 -3.45
CA GLY A 14 11.02 -10.15 -2.30
C GLY A 14 11.62 -9.62 -0.98
N ASP A 15 12.94 -9.57 -0.86
CA ASP A 15 13.65 -9.04 0.31
C ASP A 15 14.10 -7.58 0.15
N PHE A 16 13.62 -6.89 -0.90
CA PHE A 16 13.98 -5.49 -1.14
C PHE A 16 13.65 -4.61 0.08
N PRO A 17 14.60 -3.79 0.56
CA PRO A 17 14.40 -3.00 1.77
C PRO A 17 13.32 -1.93 1.58
N PHE A 18 12.72 -1.51 2.70
CA PHE A 18 11.81 -0.38 2.70
C PHE A 18 12.50 0.86 2.15
N THR A 19 11.91 1.45 1.11
CA THR A 19 12.47 2.59 0.40
C THR A 19 11.36 3.59 0.13
N VAL A 20 11.64 4.86 0.42
CA VAL A 20 10.78 5.98 0.03
C VAL A 20 11.34 6.57 -1.26
N ARG A 21 10.48 6.74 -2.28
CA ARG A 21 10.81 7.45 -3.51
C ARG A 21 9.87 8.63 -3.69
N GLU A 22 10.38 9.75 -4.17
CA GLU A 22 9.55 10.93 -4.44
C GLU A 22 8.61 10.67 -5.63
N GLY A 23 7.40 11.22 -5.53
CA GLY A 23 6.39 11.16 -6.58
C GLY A 23 5.72 9.79 -6.73
N SER A 24 4.96 9.67 -7.83
CA SER A 24 4.15 8.50 -8.16
C SER A 24 4.94 7.44 -8.91
N ILE A 25 4.91 6.18 -8.44
CA ILE A 25 5.49 5.02 -9.13
C ILE A 25 4.44 3.92 -9.27
N GLY A 26 4.48 3.20 -10.40
CA GLY A 26 3.61 2.05 -10.64
C GLY A 26 2.13 2.43 -10.60
N PRO A 27 1.28 1.73 -9.81
CA PRO A 27 -0.12 2.07 -9.61
C PRO A 27 -0.34 3.51 -9.12
N GLY A 28 0.63 4.10 -8.42
CA GLY A 28 0.56 5.50 -7.98
C GLY A 28 0.44 6.48 -9.14
N ILE A 29 0.90 6.14 -10.34
CA ILE A 29 0.72 6.97 -11.55
C ILE A 29 -0.75 6.97 -11.97
N GLY A 30 -1.43 5.83 -11.88
CA GLY A 30 -2.87 5.74 -12.14
C GLY A 30 -3.65 6.51 -11.08
N LEU A 31 -3.32 6.32 -9.80
CA LEU A 31 -3.92 7.06 -8.70
C LEU A 31 -3.78 8.60 -8.88
N GLN A 32 -2.59 9.08 -9.27
CA GLN A 32 -2.38 10.50 -9.53
C GLN A 32 -3.29 11.04 -10.64
N LYS A 33 -3.63 10.23 -11.65
CA LYS A 33 -4.57 10.65 -12.70
C LYS A 33 -5.99 10.78 -12.15
N GLU A 34 -6.43 9.83 -11.33
CA GLU A 34 -7.75 9.86 -10.68
C GLU A 34 -7.88 11.04 -9.72
N LEU A 35 -6.81 11.36 -8.98
CA LEU A 35 -6.78 12.52 -8.08
C LEU A 35 -6.91 13.86 -8.81
N GLY A 36 -6.41 13.97 -10.06
CA GLY A 36 -6.41 15.22 -10.82
C GLY A 36 -5.85 16.40 -10.01
N ASP A 37 -6.62 17.48 -9.93
CA ASP A 37 -6.24 18.69 -9.18
C ASP A 37 -6.59 18.60 -7.67
N ALA A 38 -7.29 17.55 -7.23
CA ALA A 38 -7.72 17.39 -5.84
C ALA A 38 -6.60 16.94 -4.91
N GLY A 39 -5.51 16.39 -5.45
CA GLY A 39 -4.40 15.88 -4.64
C GLY A 39 -3.16 15.51 -5.44
N ARG A 40 -2.06 15.29 -4.72
CA ARG A 40 -0.78 14.91 -5.29
C ARG A 40 -0.16 13.73 -4.54
N VAL A 41 0.29 12.73 -5.29
CA VAL A 41 1.17 11.67 -4.77
C VAL A 41 2.55 12.26 -4.56
N VAL A 42 2.84 12.64 -3.31
CA VAL A 42 4.11 13.29 -2.94
C VAL A 42 5.28 12.29 -2.84
N ALA A 43 4.99 11.05 -2.45
CA ALA A 43 5.95 9.98 -2.32
C ALA A 43 5.30 8.60 -2.53
N THR A 44 6.11 7.63 -2.90
CA THR A 44 5.76 6.20 -2.99
C THR A 44 6.66 5.40 -2.07
N PHE A 45 6.06 4.63 -1.16
CA PHE A 45 6.78 3.68 -0.31
C PHE A 45 6.84 2.32 -1.00
N ILE A 46 8.02 1.71 -1.07
CA ILE A 46 8.26 0.42 -1.71
C ILE A 46 8.96 -0.50 -0.71
N CYS A 47 8.45 -1.71 -0.55
CA CYS A 47 9.08 -2.74 0.27
C CYS A 47 8.89 -4.11 -0.41
N GLY A 48 9.84 -5.00 -0.26
CA GLY A 48 9.70 -6.38 -0.70
C GLY A 48 8.68 -7.14 0.14
N ASP A 49 7.87 -7.99 -0.50
CA ASP A 49 6.81 -8.76 0.16
C ASP A 49 7.35 -9.69 1.26
N ASN A 50 8.51 -10.31 1.08
CA ASN A 50 9.13 -11.15 2.10
C ASN A 50 9.69 -10.29 3.23
N ARG A 51 10.37 -9.18 2.91
CA ARG A 51 10.92 -8.25 3.90
C ARG A 51 9.83 -7.71 4.83
N ALA A 52 8.69 -7.30 4.29
CA ALA A 52 7.57 -6.80 5.09
C ALA A 52 6.92 -7.91 5.91
N ALA A 53 6.69 -9.09 5.32
CA ALA A 53 6.01 -10.20 6.00
C ALA A 53 6.84 -10.85 7.11
N THR A 54 8.17 -10.85 7.02
CA THR A 54 9.07 -11.41 8.04
C THR A 54 9.04 -10.61 9.34
N ASP A 55 8.88 -9.28 9.27
CA ASP A 55 8.82 -8.41 10.43
C ASP A 55 7.90 -7.20 10.17
N LEU A 56 6.61 -7.42 10.41
CA LEU A 56 5.55 -6.41 10.23
C LEU A 56 5.68 -5.25 11.23
N GLU A 57 6.20 -5.49 12.44
CA GLU A 57 6.39 -4.42 13.43
C GLU A 57 7.47 -3.43 12.97
N SER A 58 8.62 -3.95 12.54
CA SER A 58 9.69 -3.13 11.97
C SER A 58 9.20 -2.39 10.72
N PHE A 59 8.50 -3.08 9.82
CA PHE A 59 7.93 -2.46 8.63
C PHE A 59 6.92 -1.34 8.99
N GLY A 60 6.05 -1.57 9.98
CA GLY A 60 5.11 -0.58 10.47
C GLY A 60 5.81 0.67 11.01
N ALA A 61 6.87 0.51 11.80
CA ALA A 61 7.66 1.63 12.30
C ALA A 61 8.34 2.44 11.18
N GLU A 62 8.84 1.78 10.13
CA GLU A 62 9.38 2.44 8.93
C GLU A 62 8.30 3.25 8.20
N VAL A 63 7.08 2.70 8.07
CA VAL A 63 5.92 3.41 7.51
C VAL A 63 5.58 4.64 8.32
N GLU A 64 5.47 4.54 9.65
CA GLU A 64 5.15 5.69 10.51
C GLU A 64 6.20 6.80 10.38
N SER A 65 7.48 6.43 10.38
CA SER A 65 8.59 7.37 10.20
C SER A 65 8.49 8.08 8.84
N ALA A 66 8.20 7.33 7.78
CA ALA A 66 8.03 7.88 6.44
C ALA A 66 6.81 8.82 6.36
N LEU A 67 5.67 8.46 6.95
CA LEU A 67 4.48 9.32 6.99
C LEU A 67 4.77 10.66 7.68
N ARG A 68 5.47 10.64 8.82
CA ARG A 68 5.89 11.86 9.53
C ARG A 68 6.83 12.72 8.68
N ALA A 69 7.84 12.10 8.06
CA ALA A 69 8.82 12.80 7.24
C ALA A 69 8.18 13.46 6.00
N GLN A 70 7.23 12.77 5.36
CA GLN A 70 6.53 13.26 4.18
C GLN A 70 5.38 14.21 4.50
N LYS A 71 5.03 14.40 5.78
CA LYS A 71 3.85 15.16 6.23
C LYS A 71 2.59 14.74 5.47
N ALA A 72 2.39 13.43 5.36
CA ALA A 72 1.32 12.87 4.54
C ALA A 72 -0.06 13.20 5.12
N ASP A 73 -0.96 13.73 4.29
CA ASP A 73 -2.35 14.00 4.66
C ASP A 73 -3.20 12.72 4.62
N VAL A 74 -2.90 11.81 3.68
CA VAL A 74 -3.61 10.54 3.47
C VAL A 74 -2.60 9.47 3.03
N LEU A 75 -2.81 8.22 3.45
CA LEU A 75 -2.09 7.05 2.94
C LEU A 75 -3.00 6.18 2.06
N VAL A 76 -2.53 5.87 0.84
CA VAL A 76 -3.13 4.82 0.00
C VAL A 76 -2.15 3.65 -0.10
N ALA A 77 -2.54 2.49 0.44
CA ALA A 77 -1.73 1.27 0.41
C ALA A 77 -2.34 0.24 -0.55
N GLY A 78 -1.60 -0.18 -1.57
CA GLY A 78 -2.13 -1.13 -2.57
C GLY A 78 -2.51 -0.46 -3.89
N PRO A 79 -3.44 -1.04 -4.67
CA PRO A 79 -4.27 -2.21 -4.34
C PRO A 79 -3.48 -3.52 -4.20
N ALA A 80 -3.85 -4.37 -3.25
CA ALA A 80 -3.20 -5.66 -3.02
C ALA A 80 -3.90 -6.85 -3.68
N PHE A 81 -5.15 -6.70 -4.13
CA PHE A 81 -5.94 -7.79 -4.74
C PHE A 81 -5.88 -9.07 -3.88
N ASN A 82 -5.64 -10.25 -4.46
CA ASN A 82 -5.45 -11.50 -3.70
C ASN A 82 -3.97 -11.83 -3.37
N ALA A 83 -3.07 -10.83 -3.35
CA ALA A 83 -1.68 -11.06 -2.97
C ALA A 83 -1.56 -11.11 -1.43
N GLY A 84 -1.31 -12.31 -0.88
CA GLY A 84 -1.33 -12.55 0.56
C GLY A 84 -0.34 -11.70 1.38
N ARG A 85 0.97 -11.88 1.16
CA ARG A 85 2.02 -11.11 1.88
C ARG A 85 1.85 -9.60 1.68
N TYR A 86 1.56 -9.19 0.45
CA TYR A 86 1.37 -7.79 0.14
C TYR A 86 0.12 -7.19 0.82
N GLY A 87 -0.95 -7.96 0.93
CA GLY A 87 -2.17 -7.58 1.64
C GLY A 87 -1.93 -7.37 3.13
N LEU A 88 -1.16 -8.26 3.77
CA LEU A 88 -0.74 -8.07 5.17
C LEU A 88 0.03 -6.75 5.35
N ALA A 89 1.01 -6.49 4.49
CA ALA A 89 1.78 -5.25 4.54
C ALA A 89 0.91 -4.00 4.29
N CYS A 90 -0.05 -4.06 3.36
CA CYS A 90 -0.97 -2.93 3.13
C CYS A 90 -1.88 -2.67 4.33
N GLY A 91 -2.43 -3.73 4.93
CA GLY A 91 -3.26 -3.62 6.13
C GLY A 91 -2.47 -3.04 7.32
N GLU A 92 -1.24 -3.52 7.53
CA GLU A 92 -0.36 -3.01 8.58
C GLU A 92 -0.05 -1.52 8.38
N ALA A 93 0.33 -1.12 7.15
CA ALA A 93 0.63 0.27 6.85
C ALA A 93 -0.57 1.20 7.12
N CYS A 94 -1.78 0.77 6.74
CA CYS A 94 -3.01 1.52 7.03
C CYS A 94 -3.34 1.55 8.52
N ALA A 95 -3.16 0.45 9.25
CA ALA A 95 -3.40 0.42 10.69
C ALA A 95 -2.47 1.38 11.45
N ARG A 96 -1.18 1.44 11.05
CA ARG A 96 -0.20 2.39 11.60
C ARG A 96 -0.55 3.82 11.29
N ALA A 97 -0.93 4.12 10.05
CA ALA A 97 -1.41 5.44 9.66
C ALA A 97 -2.64 5.86 10.49
N ALA A 98 -3.63 4.98 10.64
CA ALA A 98 -4.82 5.24 11.43
C ALA A 98 -4.49 5.50 12.92
N ALA A 99 -3.56 4.74 13.50
CA ALA A 99 -3.09 4.96 14.87
C ALA A 99 -2.40 6.32 15.06
N MET A 100 -1.78 6.86 14.00
CA MET A 100 -1.23 8.22 13.97
C MET A 100 -2.27 9.32 13.69
N GLY A 101 -3.53 8.94 13.43
CA GLY A 101 -4.58 9.88 13.00
C GLY A 101 -4.48 10.30 11.53
N VAL A 102 -3.67 9.61 10.71
CA VAL A 102 -3.59 9.80 9.26
C VAL A 102 -4.64 8.91 8.59
N PRO A 103 -5.63 9.48 7.88
CA PRO A 103 -6.59 8.68 7.11
C PRO A 103 -5.88 7.75 6.13
N ALA A 104 -6.33 6.50 6.08
CA ALA A 104 -5.71 5.50 5.23
C ALA A 104 -6.74 4.58 4.58
N VAL A 105 -6.46 4.21 3.34
CA VAL A 105 -7.29 3.29 2.56
C VAL A 105 -6.42 2.26 1.84
N THR A 106 -6.96 1.05 1.74
CA THR A 106 -6.42 -0.02 0.91
C THR A 106 -7.52 -0.71 0.12
N ALA A 107 -7.13 -1.55 -0.84
CA ALA A 107 -8.06 -2.34 -1.63
C ALA A 107 -7.56 -3.79 -1.75
N MET A 108 -8.43 -4.75 -1.40
CA MET A 108 -8.08 -6.17 -1.31
C MET A 108 -9.23 -7.04 -1.81
N ASN A 109 -8.88 -8.23 -2.31
CA ASN A 109 -9.87 -9.28 -2.54
C ASN A 109 -10.34 -9.84 -1.19
N LEU A 110 -11.59 -10.31 -1.11
CA LEU A 110 -12.18 -10.87 0.11
C LEU A 110 -11.38 -12.05 0.69
N GLU A 111 -10.74 -12.85 -0.17
CA GLU A 111 -9.92 -14.00 0.24
C GLU A 111 -8.53 -13.60 0.72
N ASN A 112 -8.14 -12.34 0.58
CA ASN A 112 -6.84 -11.87 1.05
C ASN A 112 -6.81 -11.92 2.59
N PRO A 113 -5.80 -12.57 3.20
CA PRO A 113 -5.70 -12.69 4.66
C PRO A 113 -5.65 -11.34 5.40
N GLY A 114 -5.19 -10.28 4.73
CA GLY A 114 -5.21 -8.92 5.27
C GLY A 114 -6.62 -8.40 5.58
N VAL A 115 -7.65 -8.88 4.88
CA VAL A 115 -9.03 -8.46 5.13
C VAL A 115 -9.48 -8.87 6.53
N GLU A 116 -9.33 -10.14 6.88
CA GLU A 116 -9.78 -10.64 8.19
C GLU A 116 -9.05 -9.94 9.34
N LEU A 117 -7.74 -9.71 9.17
CA LEU A 117 -6.90 -9.13 10.22
C LEU A 117 -7.13 -7.63 10.40
N TYR A 118 -7.34 -6.87 9.32
CA TYR A 118 -7.32 -5.40 9.37
C TYR A 118 -8.67 -4.73 9.11
N ARG A 119 -9.73 -5.43 8.71
CA ARG A 119 -11.06 -4.83 8.44
C ARG A 119 -11.67 -4.03 9.61
N ARG A 120 -11.21 -4.28 10.85
CA ARG A 120 -11.68 -3.56 12.05
C ARG A 120 -10.94 -2.24 12.29
N THR A 121 -9.77 -2.07 11.72
CA THR A 121 -8.87 -0.92 11.97
C THR A 121 -8.56 -0.13 10.70
N THR A 122 -8.87 -0.68 9.52
CA THR A 122 -8.55 -0.10 8.22
C THR A 122 -9.78 -0.10 7.32
N TYR A 123 -9.94 0.96 6.51
CA TYR A 123 -10.91 0.97 5.43
C TYR A 123 -10.38 0.18 4.24
N ILE A 124 -11.03 -0.96 3.94
CA ILE A 124 -10.63 -1.88 2.88
C ILE A 124 -11.71 -1.91 1.80
N LEU A 125 -11.39 -1.37 0.63
CA LEU A 125 -12.24 -1.41 -0.55
C LEU A 125 -12.22 -2.82 -1.17
N PRO A 126 -13.37 -3.43 -1.46
CA PRO A 126 -13.42 -4.70 -2.19
C PRO A 126 -12.82 -4.57 -3.60
N ALA A 127 -11.86 -5.43 -3.90
CA ALA A 127 -11.15 -5.51 -5.18
C ALA A 127 -11.26 -6.91 -5.80
N PRO A 128 -11.11 -7.04 -7.13
CA PRO A 128 -11.05 -8.35 -7.78
C PRO A 128 -9.81 -9.15 -7.35
N ALA A 129 -9.74 -10.42 -7.73
CA ALA A 129 -8.64 -11.30 -7.32
C ALA A 129 -7.28 -10.91 -7.95
N THR A 130 -7.29 -10.24 -9.11
CA THR A 130 -6.08 -9.98 -9.88
C THR A 130 -5.93 -8.50 -10.25
N ALA A 131 -4.69 -8.13 -10.60
CA ALA A 131 -4.33 -6.78 -11.02
C ALA A 131 -4.96 -6.33 -12.36
N LEU A 132 -5.67 -7.22 -13.07
CA LEU A 132 -6.43 -6.84 -14.28
C LEU A 132 -7.51 -5.81 -13.96
N GLY A 133 -8.06 -5.81 -12.74
CA GLY A 133 -9.04 -4.82 -12.28
C GLY A 133 -8.44 -3.53 -11.74
N MET A 134 -7.15 -3.27 -11.96
CA MET A 134 -6.48 -2.08 -11.43
C MET A 134 -7.11 -0.76 -11.87
N PRO A 135 -7.45 -0.52 -13.15
CA PRO A 135 -8.05 0.75 -13.54
C PRO A 135 -9.35 1.06 -12.78
N GLU A 136 -10.26 0.09 -12.68
CA GLU A 136 -11.51 0.23 -11.94
C GLU A 136 -11.27 0.43 -10.44
N THR A 137 -10.33 -0.32 -9.86
CA THR A 137 -10.05 -0.23 -8.42
C THR A 137 -9.46 1.13 -8.05
N LEU A 138 -8.58 1.69 -8.90
CA LEU A 138 -7.99 3.00 -8.68
C LEU A 138 -9.04 4.12 -8.78
N GLY A 139 -9.99 4.06 -9.71
CA GLY A 139 -11.06 5.06 -9.81
C GLY A 139 -12.06 5.05 -8.65
N ARG A 140 -11.97 4.06 -7.75
CA ARG A 140 -12.79 3.93 -6.53
C ARG A 140 -12.02 4.26 -5.25
N LEU A 141 -10.71 4.48 -5.34
CA LEU A 141 -9.82 4.88 -4.23
C LEU A 141 -9.70 6.39 -4.16
#